data_AF-X6K709-F1
#
_entry.id   AF-X6K709-F1
#
_cell.length_a   1.000
_cell.length_b   1.000
_cell.length_c   1.000
_cell.angle_alpha   90.00
_cell.angle_beta   90.00
_cell.angle_gamma   90.00
#
_symmetry.space_group_name_H-M   'P 1'
#
loop_
_entity.id
_entity.type
_entity.pdbx_description
1 polymer ?
#
loop_
_entity_poly.entity_id
_entity_poly.type
_entity_poly.pdbx_seq_one_letter_code
_entity_poly.pdbx_strand_id
1 'polypeptide(L)'
;MSRKRPTVADLRAMKGKRQLTMLRVLTMDEAEAAERAGVDIVSVPPELVLNPEYRDAAPSLFTMPGENFYEIGTADDFLRWAFRLYKAGADAVYCSAGFATVKRLADDAIPVIGHVGLIPSRATWTGGFKAVGKTADTAMQIFEAVKQYEAVGALGAEIEVVPIEVAKAISERTSLIMLSMGAGTGCDAQYLFADDILGQNRGHMPRHSKVYRNFAAEYDRLQAERVAAFSEYVADVDSGAYPEDRHVVRMDPAELSLFMKRVDAKG
;
A
#
# COMPACT_ATOMS: atom_id res chain seq x y z
N MET A 1 18.27 16.53 -12.94
CA MET A 1 18.97 15.34 -12.41
C MET A 1 17.89 14.36 -11.97
N SER A 2 17.92 13.10 -12.43
CA SER A 2 16.97 12.11 -11.91
C SER A 2 17.23 11.93 -10.40
N ARG A 3 16.15 11.85 -9.62
CA ARG A 3 16.24 11.58 -8.18
C ARG A 3 16.84 10.19 -8.00
N LYS A 4 17.77 10.04 -7.07
CA LYS A 4 18.35 8.73 -6.74
C LYS A 4 17.50 8.07 -5.66
N ARG A 5 17.31 6.76 -5.79
CA ARG A 5 16.76 5.92 -4.73
C ARG A 5 17.62 6.03 -3.47
N PRO A 6 17.09 6.48 -2.32
CA PRO A 6 17.87 6.57 -1.10
C PRO A 6 18.20 5.16 -0.60
N THR A 7 19.33 5.02 0.08
CA THR A 7 19.73 3.81 0.77
C THR A 7 19.37 3.87 2.25
N VAL A 8 19.51 2.75 2.97
CA VAL A 8 19.42 2.72 4.44
C VAL A 8 20.38 3.73 5.09
N ALA A 9 21.58 3.89 4.55
CA ALA A 9 22.55 4.86 5.05
C ALA A 9 22.07 6.30 4.85
N ASP A 10 21.44 6.60 3.72
CA ASP A 10 20.85 7.91 3.45
C ASP A 10 19.69 8.20 4.42
N LEU A 11 18.80 7.23 4.66
CA LEU A 11 17.71 7.39 5.63
C LEU A 11 18.25 7.71 7.03
N ARG A 12 19.27 6.96 7.48
CA ARG A 12 19.97 7.22 8.76
C ARG A 12 20.63 8.60 8.79
N ALA A 13 21.24 9.02 7.68
CA ALA A 13 21.88 10.33 7.59
C ALA A 13 20.88 11.50 7.56
N MET A 14 19.64 11.27 7.14
CA MET A 14 18.55 12.25 7.11
C MET A 14 17.79 12.35 8.44
N LYS A 15 17.85 11.32 9.30
CA LYS A 15 17.23 11.30 10.63
C LYS A 15 17.52 12.60 11.40
N GLY A 16 16.48 13.23 11.94
CA GLY A 16 16.57 14.49 12.68
C GLY A 16 16.97 15.74 11.87
N LYS A 17 17.26 15.64 10.57
CA LYS A 17 17.63 16.80 9.72
C LYS A 17 16.47 17.32 8.89
N ARG A 18 15.61 16.42 8.41
CA ARG A 18 14.35 16.76 7.73
C ARG A 18 13.34 15.65 7.95
N GLN A 19 12.07 15.97 7.75
CA GLN A 19 11.01 14.99 7.75
C GLN A 19 10.83 14.40 6.34
N LEU A 20 10.75 13.08 6.28
CA LEU A 20 10.51 12.31 5.06
C LEU A 20 9.01 12.17 4.80
N THR A 21 8.66 12.08 3.52
CA THR A 21 7.28 11.80 3.08
C THR A 21 7.10 10.30 2.85
N MET A 22 6.03 9.72 3.39
CA MET A 22 5.72 8.31 3.23
C MET A 22 4.26 8.08 2.89
N LEU A 23 3.99 7.24 1.89
CA LEU A 23 2.62 6.86 1.48
C LEU A 23 2.42 5.35 1.47
N ARG A 24 1.21 4.89 1.81
CA ARG A 24 0.75 3.53 1.45
C ARG A 24 0.09 3.65 0.09
N VAL A 25 0.68 3.05 -0.94
CA VAL A 25 0.10 3.00 -2.30
C VAL A 25 -0.30 1.58 -2.65
N LEU A 26 -1.40 1.40 -3.37
CA LEU A 26 -2.02 0.11 -3.67
C LEU A 26 -1.95 -0.28 -5.15
N THR A 27 -1.69 0.67 -6.05
CA THR A 27 -1.67 0.45 -7.49
C THR A 27 -0.37 0.94 -8.16
N MET A 28 -0.11 0.46 -9.37
CA MET A 28 1.02 0.94 -10.19
C MET A 28 0.88 2.44 -10.51
N ASP A 29 -0.32 2.90 -10.82
CA ASP A 29 -0.61 4.32 -11.10
C ASP A 29 -0.31 5.20 -9.88
N GLU A 30 -0.65 4.75 -8.68
CA GLU A 30 -0.33 5.47 -7.44
C GLU A 30 1.16 5.46 -7.14
N ALA A 31 1.87 4.35 -7.39
CA ALA A 31 3.32 4.28 -7.23
C ALA A 31 4.03 5.22 -8.21
N GLU A 32 3.62 5.23 -9.47
CA GLU A 32 4.14 6.15 -10.48
C GLU A 32 3.83 7.62 -10.13
N ALA A 33 2.61 7.90 -9.65
CA ALA A 33 2.24 9.24 -9.18
C ALA A 33 3.10 9.67 -7.98
N ALA A 34 3.35 8.78 -7.02
CA ALA A 34 4.21 9.04 -5.87
C ALA A 34 5.67 9.32 -6.28
N GLU A 35 6.21 8.55 -7.22
CA GLU A 35 7.54 8.77 -7.81
C GLU A 35 7.62 10.18 -8.44
N ARG A 36 6.68 10.50 -9.33
CA ARG A 36 6.63 11.80 -10.04
C ARG A 36 6.44 12.98 -9.08
N ALA A 37 5.71 12.78 -7.98
CA ALA A 37 5.49 13.78 -6.94
C ALA A 37 6.69 13.97 -5.99
N GLY A 38 7.68 13.06 -6.02
CA GLY A 38 8.85 13.16 -5.15
C GLY A 38 8.64 12.60 -3.74
N VAL A 39 7.74 11.63 -3.55
CA VAL A 39 7.55 10.92 -2.27
C VAL A 39 8.81 10.15 -1.88
N ASP A 40 9.28 10.22 -0.63
CA ASP A 40 10.53 9.57 -0.20
C ASP A 40 10.40 8.05 -0.03
N ILE A 41 9.35 7.60 0.64
CA ILE A 41 9.14 6.20 1.03
C ILE A 41 7.74 5.76 0.61
N VAL A 42 7.60 4.53 0.13
CA VAL A 42 6.28 3.91 -0.04
C VAL A 42 6.17 2.57 0.64
N SER A 43 5.04 2.37 1.32
CA SER A 43 4.57 1.06 1.72
C SER A 43 3.64 0.50 0.64
N VAL A 44 3.87 -0.74 0.21
CA VAL A 44 3.20 -1.34 -0.95
C VAL A 44 2.70 -2.76 -0.65
N PRO A 45 1.67 -3.28 -1.35
CA PRO A 45 1.37 -4.69 -1.33
C PRO A 45 2.55 -5.47 -1.98
N PRO A 46 2.82 -6.71 -1.57
CA PRO A 46 3.88 -7.54 -2.16
C PRO A 46 3.78 -7.65 -3.69
N GLU A 47 2.57 -7.71 -4.23
CA GLU A 47 2.27 -7.89 -5.64
C GLU A 47 2.84 -6.75 -6.50
N LEU A 48 2.88 -5.52 -5.97
CA LEU A 48 3.43 -4.38 -6.68
C LEU A 48 4.93 -4.56 -6.90
N VAL A 49 5.70 -4.91 -5.86
CA VAL A 49 7.14 -5.11 -6.00
C VAL A 49 7.47 -6.31 -6.89
N LEU A 50 6.61 -7.33 -6.88
CA LEU A 50 6.78 -8.51 -7.70
C LEU A 50 6.44 -8.28 -9.18
N ASN A 51 5.78 -7.17 -9.52
CA ASN A 51 5.55 -6.78 -10.90
C ASN A 51 6.90 -6.37 -11.55
N PRO A 52 7.32 -7.01 -12.66
CA PRO A 52 8.57 -6.67 -13.35
C PRO A 52 8.70 -5.20 -13.75
N GLU A 53 7.59 -4.50 -13.99
CA GLU A 53 7.55 -3.10 -14.40
C GLU A 53 7.64 -2.12 -13.23
N TYR A 54 7.58 -2.59 -11.98
CA TYR A 54 7.53 -1.74 -10.80
C TYR A 54 8.70 -0.77 -10.70
N ARG A 55 9.93 -1.25 -10.92
CA ARG A 55 11.13 -0.42 -10.83
C ARG A 55 11.34 0.49 -12.04
N ASP A 56 10.67 0.22 -13.16
CA ASP A 56 10.62 1.15 -14.28
C ASP A 56 9.64 2.30 -13.99
N ALA A 57 8.51 2.01 -13.35
CA ALA A 57 7.51 3.02 -12.95
C ALA A 57 7.94 3.85 -11.72
N ALA A 58 8.64 3.25 -10.77
CA ALA A 58 9.08 3.86 -9.51
C ALA A 58 10.57 3.59 -9.19
N PRO A 59 11.50 4.16 -9.98
CA PRO A 59 12.93 3.88 -9.87
C PRO A 59 13.60 4.50 -8.63
N SER A 60 13.02 5.56 -8.04
CA SER A 60 13.66 6.31 -6.95
C SER A 60 12.95 6.25 -5.60
N LEU A 61 11.75 5.66 -5.53
CA LEU A 61 11.08 5.39 -4.26
C LEU A 61 11.86 4.38 -3.40
N PHE A 62 11.99 4.68 -2.10
CA PHE A 62 12.36 3.68 -1.10
C PHE A 62 11.14 2.80 -0.81
N THR A 63 11.17 1.56 -1.26
CA THR A 63 9.98 0.70 -1.28
C THR A 63 10.04 -0.34 -0.18
N MET A 64 8.99 -0.36 0.63
CA MET A 64 8.80 -1.30 1.72
C MET A 64 7.49 -2.07 1.54
N PRO A 65 7.51 -3.29 0.97
CA PRO A 65 6.36 -4.16 1.03
C PRO A 65 6.02 -4.56 2.47
N GLY A 66 4.72 -4.71 2.75
CA GLY A 66 4.20 -5.10 4.05
C GLY A 66 2.92 -5.90 3.92
N GLU A 67 2.77 -6.89 4.80
CA GLU A 67 1.53 -7.66 4.96
C GLU A 67 1.33 -7.97 6.46
N ASN A 68 0.11 -8.33 6.85
CA ASN A 68 -0.14 -8.75 8.23
C ASN A 68 0.62 -10.03 8.58
N PHE A 69 1.12 -10.11 9.81
CA PHE A 69 1.95 -11.25 10.24
C PHE A 69 1.23 -12.60 10.14
N TYR A 70 -0.10 -12.61 10.29
CA TYR A 70 -0.92 -13.82 10.19
C TYR A 70 -1.17 -14.27 8.73
N GLU A 71 -0.94 -13.41 7.74
CA GLU A 71 -0.99 -13.78 6.31
C GLU A 71 0.30 -14.45 5.85
N ILE A 72 1.42 -14.14 6.52
CA ILE A 72 2.76 -14.66 6.16
C ILE A 72 3.10 -15.93 6.94
N GLY A 73 2.90 -15.93 8.27
CA GLY A 73 3.13 -17.10 9.12
C GLY A 73 4.33 -16.97 10.07
N THR A 74 5.15 -18.02 10.14
CA THR A 74 6.24 -18.13 11.12
C THR A 74 7.45 -17.24 10.76
N ALA A 75 8.47 -17.19 11.63
CA ALA A 75 9.70 -16.46 11.33
C ALA A 75 10.44 -16.97 10.09
N ASP A 76 10.39 -18.27 9.82
CA ASP A 76 10.97 -18.86 8.59
C ASP A 76 10.16 -18.47 7.34
N ASP A 77 8.84 -18.44 7.46
CA ASP A 77 7.97 -18.05 6.35
C ASP A 77 8.17 -16.57 6.01
N PHE A 78 8.30 -15.72 7.04
CA PHE A 78 8.69 -14.32 6.90
C PHE A 78 10.02 -14.13 6.19
N LEU A 79 11.03 -14.94 6.53
CA LEU A 79 12.33 -14.83 5.88
C LEU A 79 12.25 -15.22 4.39
N ARG A 80 11.58 -16.33 4.05
CA ARG A 80 11.39 -16.73 2.65
C ARG A 80 10.61 -15.67 1.86
N TRP A 81 9.59 -15.11 2.47
CA TRP A 81 8.79 -14.03 1.89
C TRP A 81 9.65 -12.78 1.64
N ALA A 82 10.43 -12.34 2.63
CA ALA A 82 11.31 -11.18 2.53
C ALA A 82 12.39 -11.37 1.45
N PHE A 83 13.02 -12.54 1.36
CA PHE A 83 14.03 -12.84 0.33
C PHE A 83 13.47 -12.71 -1.08
N ARG A 84 12.25 -13.21 -1.32
CA ARG A 84 11.59 -13.08 -2.62
C ARG A 84 11.40 -11.61 -3.00
N LEU A 85 10.95 -10.78 -2.05
CA LEU A 85 10.69 -9.36 -2.27
C LEU A 85 11.98 -8.55 -2.43
N TYR A 86 13.00 -8.85 -1.65
CA TYR A 86 14.31 -8.20 -1.77
C TYR A 86 14.96 -8.51 -3.11
N LYS A 87 14.87 -9.77 -3.58
CA LYS A 87 15.29 -10.16 -4.93
C LYS A 87 14.53 -9.41 -6.03
N ALA A 88 13.25 -9.13 -5.81
CA ALA A 88 12.42 -8.33 -6.72
C ALA A 88 12.66 -6.82 -6.61
N GLY A 89 13.53 -6.41 -5.69
CA GLY A 89 14.02 -5.04 -5.59
C GLY A 89 13.40 -4.20 -4.48
N ALA A 90 12.71 -4.78 -3.49
CA ALA A 90 12.35 -4.06 -2.25
C ALA A 90 13.61 -3.52 -1.53
N ASP A 91 13.47 -2.38 -0.84
CA ASP A 91 14.58 -1.77 -0.08
C ASP A 91 14.51 -2.09 1.42
N ALA A 92 13.32 -2.42 1.93
CA ALA A 92 13.05 -2.86 3.30
C ALA A 92 11.79 -3.74 3.34
N VAL A 93 11.43 -4.28 4.50
CA VAL A 93 10.14 -4.94 4.73
C VAL A 93 9.46 -4.43 6.01
N TYR A 94 8.14 -4.33 5.99
CA TYR A 94 7.35 -4.10 7.20
C TYR A 94 7.06 -5.42 7.91
N CYS A 95 7.21 -5.47 9.23
CA CYS A 95 6.94 -6.65 10.04
C CYS A 95 6.37 -6.29 11.41
N SER A 96 5.06 -6.48 11.58
CA SER A 96 4.37 -6.35 12.87
C SER A 96 4.30 -7.65 13.68
N ALA A 97 5.12 -8.66 13.34
CA ALA A 97 5.25 -9.88 14.12
C ALA A 97 6.03 -9.64 15.44
N GLY A 98 6.42 -10.72 16.14
CA GLY A 98 7.23 -10.62 17.36
C GLY A 98 8.69 -10.24 17.09
N PHE A 99 9.38 -9.77 18.13
CA PHE A 99 10.80 -9.36 18.04
C PHE A 99 11.73 -10.48 17.57
N ALA A 100 11.42 -11.74 17.86
CA ALA A 100 12.19 -12.88 17.35
C ALA A 100 12.14 -12.98 15.81
N THR A 101 11.00 -12.70 15.20
CA THR A 101 10.85 -12.64 13.73
C THR A 101 11.64 -11.47 13.16
N VAL A 102 11.55 -10.29 13.79
CA VAL A 102 12.33 -9.12 13.35
C VAL A 102 13.83 -9.39 13.46
N LYS A 103 14.29 -9.95 14.59
CA LYS A 103 15.68 -10.34 14.78
C LYS A 103 16.13 -11.29 13.67
N ARG A 104 15.32 -12.31 13.38
CA ARG A 104 15.64 -13.30 12.36
C ARG A 104 15.88 -12.67 10.99
N LEU A 105 15.03 -11.73 10.59
CA LEU A 105 15.19 -11.00 9.33
C LEU A 105 16.43 -10.09 9.36
N ALA A 106 16.63 -9.37 10.47
CA ALA A 106 17.75 -8.46 10.65
C ALA A 106 19.12 -9.18 10.72
N ASP A 107 19.17 -10.41 11.24
CA ASP A 107 20.38 -11.24 11.28
C ASP A 107 20.91 -11.55 9.87
N ASP A 108 20.03 -11.62 8.87
CA ASP A 108 20.37 -11.74 7.44
C ASP A 108 20.51 -10.38 6.72
N ALA A 109 20.65 -9.30 7.50
CA ALA A 109 20.78 -7.92 7.05
C ALA A 109 19.60 -7.38 6.20
N ILE A 110 18.42 -8.00 6.30
CA ILE A 110 17.20 -7.44 5.70
C ILE A 110 16.79 -6.20 6.52
N PRO A 111 16.62 -5.01 5.91
CA PRO A 111 16.16 -3.84 6.64
C PRO A 111 14.68 -4.01 7.02
N VAL A 112 14.39 -4.02 8.31
CA VAL A 112 13.04 -4.29 8.83
C VAL A 112 12.48 -3.07 9.54
N ILE A 113 11.24 -2.72 9.22
CA ILE A 113 10.46 -1.72 9.93
C ILE A 113 9.45 -2.43 10.83
N GLY A 114 9.58 -2.25 12.13
CA GLY A 114 8.63 -2.72 13.12
C GLY A 114 7.42 -1.80 13.26
N HIS A 115 6.58 -2.06 14.27
CA HIS A 115 5.44 -1.20 14.59
C HIS A 115 5.24 -1.12 16.11
N VAL A 116 5.06 0.09 16.64
CA VAL A 116 4.70 0.40 18.03
C VAL A 116 3.50 1.36 18.08
N GLY A 117 2.87 1.48 19.25
CA GLY A 117 1.65 2.29 19.39
C GLY A 117 0.40 1.47 19.08
N LEU A 118 -0.55 2.05 18.34
CA LEU A 118 -1.74 1.35 17.88
C LEU A 118 -1.39 0.48 16.67
N ILE A 119 -1.24 -0.84 16.87
CA ILE A 119 -1.06 -1.78 15.76
C ILE A 119 -2.46 -2.28 15.32
N PRO A 120 -2.92 -2.01 14.08
CA PRO A 120 -4.28 -2.36 13.64
C PRO A 120 -4.63 -3.86 13.80
N SER A 121 -3.69 -4.75 13.47
CA SER A 121 -3.83 -6.21 13.64
C SER A 121 -3.93 -6.66 15.10
N ARG A 122 -3.67 -5.76 16.06
CA ARG A 122 -3.75 -5.99 17.51
C ARG A 122 -4.78 -5.09 18.18
N ALA A 123 -5.70 -4.49 17.43
CA ALA A 123 -6.67 -3.52 17.96
C ALA A 123 -7.56 -4.07 19.09
N THR A 124 -7.74 -5.40 19.21
CA THR A 124 -8.49 -6.00 20.33
C THR A 124 -7.80 -5.77 21.68
N TRP A 125 -6.47 -5.77 21.72
CA TRP A 125 -5.68 -5.48 22.93
C TRP A 125 -5.85 -4.05 23.44
N THR A 126 -6.17 -3.12 22.53
CA THR A 126 -6.41 -1.71 22.84
C THR A 126 -7.90 -1.37 22.97
N GLY A 127 -8.79 -2.36 22.81
CA GLY A 127 -10.23 -2.15 22.83
C GLY A 127 -10.73 -1.30 21.65
N GLY A 128 -10.17 -1.55 20.47
CA GLY A 128 -10.43 -0.86 19.20
C GLY A 128 -9.32 0.10 18.77
N PHE A 129 -9.58 0.86 17.71
CA PHE A 129 -8.68 1.88 17.15
C PHE A 129 -8.60 3.10 18.05
N LYS A 130 -7.83 3.00 19.14
CA LYS A 130 -7.71 4.04 20.17
C LYS A 130 -6.28 4.53 20.29
N ALA A 131 -6.15 5.80 20.63
CA ALA A 131 -4.86 6.39 20.97
C ALA A 131 -4.28 5.73 22.24
N VAL A 132 -3.00 5.38 22.19
CA VAL A 132 -2.24 4.73 23.28
C VAL A 132 -1.10 5.64 23.76
N GLY A 133 -0.47 5.32 24.89
CA GLY A 133 0.64 6.12 25.43
C GLY A 133 0.20 7.44 26.09
N LYS A 134 -1.04 7.52 26.57
CA LYS A 134 -1.60 8.73 27.21
C LYS A 134 -1.21 8.90 28.68
N THR A 135 -0.64 7.87 29.28
CA THR A 135 -0.12 7.89 30.66
C THR A 135 1.37 7.60 30.64
N ALA A 136 2.10 8.00 31.68
CA ALA A 136 3.53 7.72 31.79
C ALA A 136 3.83 6.22 31.62
N ASP A 137 3.07 5.35 32.29
CA ASP A 137 3.25 3.89 32.21
C ASP A 137 3.06 3.35 30.78
N THR A 138 1.98 3.77 30.10
CA THR A 138 1.70 3.31 28.74
C THR A 138 2.66 3.91 27.71
N ALA A 139 3.16 5.14 27.94
CA ALA A 139 4.21 5.73 27.13
C ALA A 139 5.54 4.99 27.30
N MET A 140 5.87 4.58 28.54
CA MET A 140 7.08 3.82 28.85
C MET A 140 7.06 2.45 28.16
N GLN A 141 5.91 1.77 28.09
CA GLN A 141 5.76 0.52 27.34
C GLN A 141 6.11 0.69 25.85
N ILE A 142 5.71 1.81 25.24
CA ILE A 142 6.03 2.11 23.82
C ILE A 142 7.53 2.36 23.67
N PHE A 143 8.14 3.13 24.58
CA PHE A 143 9.58 3.37 24.56
C PHE A 143 10.39 2.08 24.72
N GLU A 144 10.00 1.20 25.65
CA GLU A 144 10.66 -0.10 25.81
C GLU A 144 10.51 -0.99 24.58
N ALA A 145 9.34 -1.00 23.94
CA ALA A 145 9.14 -1.71 22.67
C ALA A 145 10.07 -1.18 21.57
N VAL A 146 10.26 0.14 21.48
CA VAL A 146 11.23 0.76 20.56
C VAL A 146 12.66 0.33 20.89
N LYS A 147 13.04 0.27 22.17
CA LYS A 147 14.36 -0.22 22.59
C LYS A 147 14.57 -1.69 22.26
N GLN A 148 13.52 -2.50 22.34
CA GLN A 148 13.57 -3.89 21.91
C GLN A 148 13.76 -4.02 20.40
N TYR A 149 13.08 -3.20 19.59
CA TYR A 149 13.33 -3.14 18.14
C TYR A 149 14.77 -2.72 17.81
N GLU A 150 15.34 -1.75 18.53
CA GLU A 150 16.78 -1.41 18.42
C GLU A 150 17.67 -2.60 18.72
N ALA A 151 17.42 -3.28 19.84
CA ALA A 151 18.23 -4.40 20.31
C ALA A 151 18.22 -5.59 19.33
N VAL A 152 17.12 -5.82 18.62
CA VAL A 152 17.01 -6.89 17.61
C VAL A 152 17.45 -6.47 16.20
N GLY A 153 17.94 -5.24 16.03
CA GLY A 153 18.53 -4.79 14.77
C GLY A 153 17.54 -4.26 13.74
N ALA A 154 16.35 -3.82 14.15
CA ALA A 154 15.42 -3.15 13.24
C ALA A 154 16.04 -1.88 12.63
N LEU A 155 15.63 -1.53 11.40
CA LEU A 155 15.96 -0.25 10.79
C LEU A 155 15.13 0.90 11.40
N GLY A 156 13.86 0.62 11.65
CA GLY A 156 12.87 1.63 12.01
C GLY A 156 11.64 1.02 12.64
N ALA A 157 10.70 1.88 13.03
CA ALA A 157 9.38 1.46 13.46
C ALA A 157 8.34 2.52 13.09
N GLU A 158 7.17 2.04 12.65
CA GLU A 158 5.96 2.86 12.66
C GLU A 158 5.54 3.16 14.10
N ILE A 159 5.13 4.40 14.35
CA ILE A 159 4.56 4.85 15.62
C ILE A 159 3.19 5.45 15.36
N GLU A 160 2.15 4.69 15.70
CA GLU A 160 0.78 4.98 15.28
C GLU A 160 -0.10 5.46 16.46
N VAL A 161 -0.76 6.60 16.26
CA VAL A 161 -1.74 7.21 17.18
C VAL A 161 -1.24 7.29 18.64
N VAL A 162 -0.05 7.89 18.80
CA VAL A 162 0.63 8.19 20.07
C VAL A 162 0.68 9.71 20.28
N PRO A 163 0.60 10.24 21.53
CA PRO A 163 0.80 11.67 21.78
C PRO A 163 2.11 12.20 21.19
N ILE A 164 2.04 13.41 20.61
CA ILE A 164 3.16 14.02 19.88
C ILE A 164 4.39 14.22 20.75
N GLU A 165 4.22 14.57 22.02
CA GLU A 165 5.30 14.77 22.98
C GLU A 165 6.05 13.46 23.24
N VAL A 166 5.31 12.34 23.36
CA VAL A 166 5.87 11.00 23.55
C VAL A 166 6.62 10.56 22.29
N ALA A 167 5.97 10.65 21.13
CA ALA A 167 6.57 10.23 19.85
C ALA A 167 7.85 11.02 19.52
N LYS A 168 7.85 12.33 19.75
CA LYS A 168 9.03 13.18 19.63
C LYS A 168 10.14 12.75 20.58
N ALA A 169 9.82 12.58 21.87
CA ALA A 169 10.82 12.20 22.87
C ALA A 169 11.48 10.85 22.56
N ILE A 170 10.69 9.88 22.07
CA ILE A 170 11.19 8.57 21.61
C ILE A 170 12.10 8.74 20.40
N SER A 171 11.66 9.48 19.36
CA SER A 171 12.39 9.67 18.11
C SER A 171 13.78 10.27 18.32
N GLU A 172 13.90 11.23 19.26
CA GLU A 172 15.16 11.88 19.63
C GLU A 172 16.14 10.96 20.40
N ARG A 173 15.63 9.86 20.99
CA ARG A 173 16.39 8.98 21.89
C ARG A 173 16.64 7.59 21.33
N THR A 174 16.21 7.33 20.10
CA THR A 174 16.38 6.05 19.40
C THR A 174 17.23 6.24 18.16
N SER A 175 17.96 5.21 17.77
CA SER A 175 18.66 5.12 16.49
C SER A 175 17.75 4.70 15.33
N LEU A 176 16.54 4.20 15.63
CA LEU A 176 15.55 3.81 14.64
C LEU A 176 15.02 5.00 13.84
N ILE A 177 14.71 4.78 12.56
CA ILE A 177 13.88 5.70 11.78
C ILE A 177 12.43 5.56 12.25
N MET A 178 11.89 6.62 12.87
CA MET A 178 10.51 6.61 13.36
C MET A 178 9.55 7.14 12.31
N LEU A 179 8.56 6.33 11.93
CA LEU A 179 7.58 6.65 10.89
C LEU A 179 6.25 7.00 11.58
N SER A 180 5.90 8.28 11.64
CA SER A 180 4.70 8.75 12.35
C SER A 180 3.44 8.56 11.52
N MET A 181 2.45 7.89 12.09
CA MET A 181 1.09 7.84 11.55
C MET A 181 0.10 8.31 12.63
N GLY A 182 -0.30 9.58 12.53
CA GLY A 182 -1.11 10.20 13.58
C GLY A 182 -0.40 10.36 14.94
N ALA A 183 0.94 10.37 14.95
CA ALA A 183 1.77 10.67 16.12
C ALA A 183 2.47 12.04 16.04
N GLY A 184 2.03 12.90 15.11
CA GLY A 184 2.52 14.27 14.94
C GLY A 184 3.87 14.37 14.22
N THR A 185 4.41 15.58 14.15
CA THR A 185 5.59 15.92 13.34
C THR A 185 6.94 15.66 14.02
N GLY A 186 6.94 15.07 15.21
CA GLY A 186 8.17 14.83 16.00
C GLY A 186 9.04 13.66 15.54
N CYS A 187 8.60 12.89 14.53
CA CYS A 187 9.31 11.73 14.01
C CYS A 187 9.97 12.01 12.64
N ASP A 188 10.69 11.02 12.13
CA ASP A 188 11.56 11.15 10.96
C ASP A 188 10.79 11.10 9.63
N ALA A 189 9.63 10.45 9.59
CA ALA A 189 8.73 10.46 8.44
C ALA A 189 7.28 10.75 8.85
N GLN A 190 6.49 11.32 7.93
CA GLN A 190 5.03 11.36 8.01
C GLN A 190 4.44 10.35 7.05
N TYR A 191 3.59 9.49 7.59
CA TYR A 191 2.97 8.37 6.89
C TYR A 191 1.45 8.55 6.82
N LEU A 192 0.90 8.40 5.61
CA LEU A 192 -0.54 8.35 5.35
C LEU A 192 -0.86 7.33 4.25
N PHE A 193 -2.13 6.94 4.16
CA PHE A 193 -2.63 6.13 3.04
C PHE A 193 -2.89 7.00 1.82
N ALA A 194 -2.59 6.49 0.62
CA ALA A 194 -2.93 7.17 -0.63
C ALA A 194 -4.45 7.36 -0.74
N ASP A 195 -5.24 6.35 -0.38
CA ASP A 195 -6.70 6.38 -0.36
C ASP A 195 -7.25 7.56 0.46
N ASP A 196 -6.60 7.88 1.58
CA ASP A 196 -6.94 9.03 2.41
C ASP A 196 -6.66 10.35 1.68
N ILE A 197 -5.47 10.47 1.11
CA ILE A 197 -5.03 11.69 0.40
C ILE A 197 -5.86 11.92 -0.86
N LEU A 198 -6.16 10.86 -1.60
CA LEU A 198 -6.93 10.89 -2.84
C LEU A 198 -8.44 10.99 -2.59
N GLY A 199 -8.90 10.81 -1.35
CA GLY A 199 -10.32 10.84 -0.99
C GLY A 199 -11.09 9.70 -1.66
N GLN A 200 -10.51 8.50 -1.67
CA GLN A 200 -11.15 7.27 -2.16
C GLN A 200 -11.98 6.60 -1.05
N ASN A 201 -11.57 6.77 0.22
CA ASN A 201 -12.27 6.21 1.37
C ASN A 201 -13.72 6.69 1.44
N ARG A 202 -14.65 5.73 1.54
CA ARG A 202 -16.07 5.99 1.72
C ARG A 202 -16.44 5.82 3.20
N GLY A 203 -16.97 6.88 3.81
CA GLY A 203 -17.45 6.84 5.19
C GLY A 203 -16.50 7.53 6.18
N HIS A 204 -15.99 6.79 7.16
CA HIS A 204 -15.22 7.38 8.25
C HIS A 204 -13.78 7.69 7.82
N MET A 205 -13.40 8.96 7.93
CA MET A 205 -12.05 9.42 7.69
C MET A 205 -11.25 9.43 9.01
N PRO A 206 -10.05 8.81 9.08
CA PRO A 206 -9.22 8.89 10.27
C PRO A 206 -8.89 10.34 10.62
N ARG A 207 -9.04 10.73 11.89
CA ARG A 207 -8.82 12.12 12.35
C ARG A 207 -7.45 12.72 12.01
N HIS A 208 -6.44 11.86 11.80
CA HIS A 208 -5.06 12.26 11.57
C HIS A 208 -4.70 12.34 10.09
N SER A 209 -5.62 11.94 9.20
CA SER A 209 -5.46 12.02 7.76
C SER A 209 -5.89 13.40 7.24
N LYS A 210 -5.53 13.69 5.98
CA LYS A 210 -5.98 14.89 5.27
C LYS A 210 -6.28 14.53 3.82
N VAL A 211 -7.48 14.90 3.39
CA VAL A 211 -7.95 14.73 2.01
C VAL A 211 -7.43 15.88 1.15
N TYR A 212 -6.85 15.56 0.00
CA TYR A 212 -6.36 16.53 -0.98
C TYR A 212 -7.15 16.49 -2.29
N ARG A 213 -7.77 15.36 -2.62
CA ARG A 213 -8.61 15.17 -3.83
C ARG A 213 -9.87 14.37 -3.47
N ASN A 214 -10.80 14.25 -4.42
CA ASN A 214 -12.05 13.50 -4.25
C ASN A 214 -12.21 12.48 -5.37
N PHE A 215 -11.42 11.42 -5.31
CA PHE A 215 -11.46 10.35 -6.30
C PHE A 215 -12.74 9.53 -6.18
N ALA A 216 -13.35 9.43 -5.00
CA ALA A 216 -14.64 8.78 -4.82
C ALA A 216 -15.73 9.37 -5.73
N ALA A 217 -15.77 10.70 -5.88
CA ALA A 217 -16.71 11.37 -6.78
C ALA A 217 -16.40 11.11 -8.26
N GLU A 218 -15.12 11.07 -8.65
CA GLU A 218 -14.75 10.72 -10.03
C GLU A 218 -15.10 9.27 -10.36
N TYR A 219 -14.91 8.35 -9.42
CA TYR A 219 -15.32 6.96 -9.58
C TYR A 219 -16.85 6.81 -9.64
N ASP A 220 -17.60 7.58 -8.84
CA ASP A 220 -19.07 7.60 -8.93
C ASP A 220 -19.54 8.12 -10.29
N ARG A 221 -18.91 9.19 -10.79
CA ARG A 221 -19.18 9.72 -12.13
C ARG A 221 -18.90 8.65 -13.20
N LEU A 222 -17.73 8.03 -13.18
CA LEU A 222 -17.37 6.98 -14.14
C LEU A 222 -18.28 5.75 -14.01
N GLN A 223 -18.74 5.42 -12.80
CA GLN A 223 -19.66 4.31 -12.60
C GLN A 223 -21.05 4.62 -13.17
N ALA A 224 -21.52 5.86 -13.05
CA ALA A 224 -22.75 6.30 -13.71
C ALA A 224 -22.64 6.19 -15.24
N GLU A 225 -21.51 6.61 -15.82
CA GLU A 225 -21.25 6.47 -17.27
C GLU A 225 -21.25 5.01 -17.73
N ARG A 226 -20.66 4.10 -16.93
CA ARG A 226 -20.71 2.66 -17.25
C ARG A 226 -22.14 2.13 -17.26
N VAL A 227 -22.93 2.50 -16.25
CA VAL A 227 -24.35 2.10 -16.18
C VAL A 227 -25.12 2.65 -17.37
N ALA A 228 -24.94 3.94 -17.70
CA ALA A 228 -25.60 4.58 -18.83
C ALA A 228 -25.27 3.87 -20.16
N ALA A 229 -23.99 3.68 -20.46
CA ALA A 229 -23.55 3.01 -21.68
C ALA A 229 -24.09 1.57 -21.79
N PHE A 230 -24.14 0.83 -20.68
CA PHE A 230 -24.70 -0.52 -20.67
C PHE A 230 -26.23 -0.50 -20.82
N SER A 231 -26.93 0.47 -20.23
CA SER A 231 -28.37 0.65 -20.41
C SER A 231 -28.73 1.01 -21.85
N GLU A 232 -27.95 1.87 -22.51
CA GLU A 232 -28.10 2.21 -23.93
C GLU A 232 -27.92 0.97 -24.80
N TYR A 233 -26.86 0.19 -24.56
CA TYR A 233 -26.63 -1.07 -25.27
C TYR A 233 -27.77 -2.07 -25.08
N VAL A 234 -28.30 -2.22 -23.86
CA VAL A 234 -29.45 -3.09 -23.58
C VAL A 234 -30.68 -2.61 -24.36
N ALA A 235 -30.97 -1.31 -24.37
CA ALA A 235 -32.09 -0.74 -25.12
C ALA A 235 -31.95 -0.96 -26.64
N ASP A 236 -30.73 -0.83 -27.17
CA ASP A 236 -30.46 -1.09 -28.57
C ASP A 236 -30.69 -2.57 -28.94
N VAL A 237 -30.28 -3.50 -28.08
CA VAL A 237 -30.52 -4.94 -28.28
C VAL A 237 -32.02 -5.27 -28.20
N ASP A 238 -32.71 -4.77 -27.18
CA ASP A 238 -34.13 -5.05 -26.95
C ASP A 238 -35.03 -4.49 -28.07
N SER A 239 -34.65 -3.33 -28.63
CA SER A 239 -35.36 -2.72 -29.76
C SER A 239 -34.94 -3.28 -31.13
N GLY A 240 -33.86 -4.05 -31.19
CA GLY A 240 -33.25 -4.51 -32.43
C GLY A 240 -32.47 -3.43 -33.20
N ALA A 241 -32.21 -2.26 -32.59
CA ALA A 241 -31.35 -1.23 -33.16
C ALA A 241 -29.87 -1.67 -33.22
N TYR A 242 -29.44 -2.54 -32.30
CA TYR A 242 -28.17 -3.24 -32.36
C TYR A 242 -28.37 -4.75 -32.47
N PRO A 243 -27.60 -5.45 -33.34
CA PRO A 243 -26.59 -4.91 -34.25
C PRO A 243 -27.18 -4.17 -35.46
N GLU A 244 -26.60 -3.01 -35.80
CA GLU A 244 -26.79 -2.38 -37.12
C GLU A 244 -26.22 -3.25 -38.26
N ASP A 245 -26.67 -3.03 -39.50
CA ASP A 245 -26.21 -3.78 -40.68
C ASP A 245 -24.69 -3.81 -40.85
N ARG A 246 -23.98 -2.72 -40.49
CA ARG A 246 -22.51 -2.67 -40.56
C ARG A 246 -21.81 -3.67 -39.64
N HIS A 247 -22.48 -4.12 -38.58
CA HIS A 247 -21.99 -5.12 -37.64
C HIS A 247 -22.39 -6.54 -38.06
N VAL A 248 -23.31 -6.70 -39.01
CA VAL A 248 -23.84 -8.00 -39.44
C VAL A 248 -23.00 -8.58 -40.56
N VAL A 249 -22.42 -9.76 -40.34
CA VAL A 249 -21.79 -10.55 -41.39
C VAL A 249 -22.88 -11.34 -42.14
N ARG A 250 -22.96 -11.15 -43.46
CA ARG A 250 -23.92 -11.83 -44.33
C ARG A 250 -23.22 -12.95 -45.11
N MET A 251 -23.90 -14.08 -45.30
CA MET A 251 -23.44 -15.14 -46.20
C MET A 251 -23.86 -14.85 -47.65
N ASP A 252 -23.04 -15.24 -48.62
CA ASP A 252 -23.46 -15.23 -50.02
C ASP A 252 -24.76 -16.07 -50.20
N PRO A 253 -25.79 -15.57 -50.90
CA PRO A 253 -27.07 -16.26 -51.02
C PRO A 253 -26.97 -17.68 -51.63
N ALA A 254 -26.02 -17.92 -52.53
CA ALA A 254 -25.83 -19.23 -53.14
C ALA A 254 -25.23 -20.23 -52.14
N GLU A 255 -24.24 -19.80 -51.36
CA GLU A 255 -23.65 -20.60 -50.30
C GLU A 255 -24.65 -20.90 -49.17
N LEU A 256 -25.52 -19.93 -48.82
CA LEU A 256 -26.59 -20.15 -47.85
C LEU A 256 -27.58 -21.22 -48.33
N SER A 257 -27.96 -21.17 -49.62
CA SER A 257 -28.86 -22.16 -50.21
C SER A 257 -28.26 -23.57 -50.19
N LEU A 258 -26.95 -23.68 -50.45
CA LEU A 258 -26.23 -24.96 -50.38
C LEU A 258 -26.14 -25.48 -48.94
N PHE A 259 -25.88 -24.61 -47.97
CA PHE A 259 -25.88 -24.94 -46.56
C PHE A 259 -27.24 -25.51 -46.12
N MET A 260 -28.35 -24.85 -46.45
CA MET A 260 -29.70 -25.31 -46.08
C MET A 260 -30.00 -26.71 -46.64
N LYS A 261 -29.70 -26.97 -47.93
CA LYS A 261 -29.85 -28.31 -48.53
C LYS A 261 -29.07 -29.39 -47.78
N ARG A 262 -27.87 -29.07 -47.29
CA ARG A 262 -27.03 -30.00 -46.52
C ARG A 262 -27.55 -30.23 -45.10
N VAL A 263 -28.19 -29.23 -44.49
CA VAL A 263 -28.86 -29.37 -43.19
C VAL A 263 -30.09 -30.27 -43.33
N ASP A 264 -30.96 -29.99 -44.30
CA ASP A 264 -32.20 -30.74 -44.52
C ASP A 264 -31.93 -32.21 -44.88
N ALA A 265 -30.87 -32.49 -45.64
CA ALA A 265 -30.49 -33.87 -45.98
C ALA A 265 -29.93 -34.68 -44.78
N LYS A 266 -29.67 -34.03 -43.64
CA LYS A 266 -29.18 -34.67 -42.40
C LYS A 266 -30.24 -34.81 -41.31
N GLY A 267 -31.37 -34.10 -41.42
CA GLY A 267 -32.53 -34.22 -40.52
C GLY A 267 -33.48 -35.31 -40.97
#